data_AF-A0A1C7WE45-F1
#
_entry.id   AF-A0A1C7WE45-F1
#
_cell.length_a   1.000
_cell.length_b   1.000
_cell.length_c   1.000
_cell.angle_alpha   90.00
_cell.angle_beta   90.00
_cell.angle_gamma   90.00
#
_symmetry.space_group_name_H-M   'P 1'
#
loop_
_entity.id
_entity.type
_entity.pdbx_description
1 polymer ?
#
loop_
_entity_poly.entity_id
_entity_poly.type
_entity_poly.pdbx_seq_one_letter_code
_entity_poly.pdbx_strand_id
1 'polypeptide(L)'
;MKVKALVQILFGSKVINDGEMFETREQHGRELIKKGYAELAEGQHAEEQPEQPEQPEQPEQPEQPEQPEQPEQPEQPEQPEQPEQPEQPEQPEPETSKKAKK
;
A
#
# COMPACT_ATOMS: atom_id res chain seq x y z
N MET A 1 -32.27 18.50 9.24
CA MET A 1 -32.39 19.06 7.88
C MET A 1 -33.23 18.10 7.07
N LYS A 2 -34.32 18.60 6.46
CA LYS A 2 -35.20 17.77 5.66
C LYS A 2 -34.77 17.83 4.21
N VAL A 3 -34.55 16.67 3.60
CA VAL A 3 -34.15 16.53 2.21
C VAL A 3 -35.02 15.50 1.50
N LYS A 4 -35.12 15.60 0.18
CA LYS A 4 -35.79 14.66 -0.70
C LYS A 4 -34.74 13.83 -1.43
N ALA A 5 -34.80 12.50 -1.33
CA ALA A 5 -33.88 11.65 -2.07
C ALA A 5 -34.15 11.75 -3.58
N LEU A 6 -33.10 11.83 -4.39
CA LEU A 6 -33.16 11.74 -5.87
C LEU A 6 -32.75 10.34 -6.38
N VAL A 7 -32.22 9.52 -5.48
CA VAL A 7 -31.81 8.14 -5.73
C VAL A 7 -32.17 7.27 -4.52
N GLN A 8 -32.09 5.95 -4.68
CA GLN A 8 -32.22 5.06 -3.54
C GLN A 8 -31.00 5.18 -2.62
N ILE A 9 -31.23 5.52 -1.34
CA ILE A 9 -30.16 5.71 -0.35
C ILE A 9 -30.44 4.81 0.85
N LEU A 10 -29.43 4.04 1.26
CA LEU A 10 -29.49 3.35 2.54
C LEU A 10 -29.13 4.34 3.65
N PHE A 11 -30.12 4.73 4.46
CA PHE A 11 -29.94 5.65 5.57
C PHE A 11 -30.20 4.94 6.90
N GLY A 12 -29.14 4.70 7.66
CA GLY A 12 -29.18 3.83 8.83
C GLY A 12 -29.56 2.40 8.42
N SER A 13 -30.68 1.90 8.95
CA SER A 13 -31.23 0.57 8.62
C SER A 13 -32.42 0.62 7.66
N LYS A 14 -32.72 1.80 7.07
CA LYS A 14 -33.86 1.98 6.16
C LYS A 14 -33.39 2.36 4.76
N VAL A 15 -33.99 1.74 3.76
CA VAL A 15 -33.84 2.14 2.36
C VAL A 15 -34.83 3.27 2.08
N ILE A 16 -34.31 4.43 1.73
CA ILE A 16 -35.06 5.59 1.27
C ILE A 16 -35.12 5.53 -0.24
N ASN A 17 -36.32 5.55 -0.82
CA ASN A 17 -36.52 5.48 -2.27
C ASN A 17 -36.46 6.86 -2.92
N ASP A 18 -36.34 6.88 -4.24
CA ASP A 18 -36.42 8.12 -5.03
C ASP A 18 -37.70 8.91 -4.70
N GLY A 19 -37.54 10.21 -4.54
CA GLY A 19 -38.59 11.15 -4.17
C GLY A 19 -39.05 11.10 -2.71
N GLU A 20 -38.57 10.16 -1.90
CA GLU A 20 -38.93 10.06 -0.49
C GLU A 20 -38.20 11.13 0.33
N MET A 21 -38.95 11.86 1.15
CA MET A 21 -38.39 12.86 2.06
C MET A 21 -37.93 12.20 3.36
N PHE A 22 -36.74 12.55 3.81
CA PHE A 22 -36.17 12.08 5.07
C PHE A 22 -35.42 13.19 5.80
N GLU A 23 -35.24 13.01 7.11
CA GLU A 23 -34.53 13.95 7.95
C GLU A 23 -33.10 13.46 8.19
N THR A 24 -32.13 14.37 8.04
CA THR A 24 -30.72 14.08 8.24
C THR A 24 -29.99 15.22 8.95
N ARG A 25 -28.75 14.97 9.38
CA ARG A 25 -27.87 16.00 9.97
C ARG A 25 -27.51 17.02 8.90
N GLU A 26 -27.36 18.29 9.28
CA GLU A 26 -27.06 19.38 8.35
C GLU A 26 -25.86 19.11 7.43
N GLN A 27 -24.71 18.68 7.98
CA GLN A 27 -23.53 18.35 7.17
C GLN A 27 -23.78 17.19 6.20
N HIS A 28 -24.51 16.16 6.63
CA HIS A 28 -24.81 15.00 5.79
C HIS A 28 -25.79 15.38 4.68
N GLY A 29 -26.84 16.14 4.99
CA GLY A 29 -27.80 16.65 3.99
C GLY A 29 -27.11 17.53 2.94
N ARG A 30 -26.19 18.40 3.35
CA ARG A 30 -25.39 19.20 2.42
C ARG A 30 -24.48 18.35 1.53
N GLU A 31 -23.87 17.30 2.06
CA GLU A 31 -23.06 16.39 1.25
C GLU A 31 -23.90 15.63 0.22
N LEU A 32 -25.08 15.16 0.61
CA LEU A 32 -26.02 14.51 -0.30
C LEU A 32 -26.48 15.45 -1.42
N ILE A 33 -26.74 16.73 -1.10
CA ILE A 33 -27.07 17.76 -2.10
C ILE A 33 -25.88 18.04 -3.01
N LYS A 34 -24.68 18.23 -2.45
CA LYS A 34 -23.44 18.48 -3.22
C LYS A 34 -23.14 17.34 -4.21
N LYS A 35 -23.41 16.09 -3.81
CA LYS A 35 -23.21 14.91 -4.66
C LYS A 35 -24.40 14.61 -5.57
N GLY A 36 -25.50 15.38 -5.50
CA GLY A 36 -26.70 15.19 -6.32
C GLY A 36 -27.56 13.99 -5.92
N TYR A 37 -27.39 13.45 -4.71
CA TYR A 37 -28.20 12.32 -4.20
C TYR A 37 -29.50 12.77 -3.54
N ALA A 38 -29.59 14.02 -3.08
CA ALA A 38 -30.78 14.56 -2.46
C ALA A 38 -30.96 16.06 -2.76
N GLU A 39 -32.16 16.59 -2.54
CA GLU A 39 -32.53 17.99 -2.70
C GLU A 39 -33.14 18.55 -1.41
N LEU A 40 -33.05 19.87 -1.19
CA LEU A 40 -33.65 20.50 -0.01
C LEU A 40 -35.18 20.43 -0.05
N ALA A 41 -35.81 19.94 1.03
CA ALA A 41 -37.26 19.81 1.10
C ALA A 41 -37.91 21.06 1.72
N GLU A 42 -37.79 22.22 1.07
CA GLU A 42 -38.54 23.43 1.43
C GLU A 42 -39.67 23.67 0.43
N GLY A 43 -40.88 23.89 0.95
CA GLY A 43 -42.10 23.97 0.17
C GLY A 43 -42.19 25.25 -0.66
N GLN A 44 -42.39 25.07 -1.97
CA GLN A 44 -43.04 26.02 -2.88
C GLN A 44 -42.35 27.39 -3.09
N HIS A 45 -41.23 27.41 -3.82
CA HIS A 45 -40.84 28.49 -4.74
C HIS A 45 -39.76 27.92 -5.68
N ALA A 46 -40.13 27.49 -6.89
CA ALA A 46 -39.89 28.25 -8.13
C ALA A 46 -38.39 28.60 -8.36
N GLU A 47 -37.77 27.85 -9.28
CA GLU A 47 -36.70 28.28 -10.21
C GLU A 47 -35.21 28.22 -9.86
N GLU A 48 -34.77 27.69 -8.73
CA GLU A 48 -33.34 27.41 -8.53
C GLU A 48 -33.10 25.90 -8.45
N GLN A 49 -33.09 25.23 -9.62
CA GLN A 49 -32.30 24.00 -9.72
C GLN A 49 -30.91 24.35 -9.17
N PRO A 50 -30.34 23.60 -8.22
CA PRO A 50 -28.94 23.80 -7.89
C PRO A 50 -28.19 23.60 -9.20
N GLU A 51 -27.52 24.66 -9.69
CA GLU A 51 -26.63 24.57 -10.84
C GLU A 51 -25.78 23.31 -10.63
N GLN A 52 -25.87 22.35 -11.55
CA GLN A 52 -25.06 21.14 -11.46
C GLN A 52 -23.64 21.59 -11.15
N PRO A 53 -22.97 21.03 -10.12
CA PRO A 53 -21.60 21.39 -9.86
C PRO A 53 -20.83 21.16 -11.17
N GLU A 54 -20.10 22.18 -11.63
CA GLU A 54 -19.21 22.04 -12.78
C GLU A 54 -18.42 20.74 -12.59
N GLN A 55 -18.47 19.85 -13.59
CA GLN A 55 -17.73 18.60 -13.50
C GLN A 55 -16.28 18.95 -13.15
N PRO A 56 -15.68 18.31 -12.12
CA PRO A 56 -14.28 18.57 -11.82
C PRO A 56 -13.47 18.28 -13.08
N GLU A 57 -12.58 19.21 -13.44
CA GLU A 57 -11.63 18.98 -14.52
C GLU A 57 -10.93 17.64 -14.29
N GLN A 58 -10.84 16.81 -15.34
CA GLN A 58 -10.15 15.53 -15.22
C GLN A 58 -8.71 15.80 -14.77
N PRO A 59 -8.21 15.08 -13.75
CA PRO A 59 -6.82 15.23 -13.36
C PRO A 59 -5.92 14.87 -14.56
N GLU A 60 -4.88 15.66 -14.79
CA GLU A 60 -3.85 15.33 -15.77
C GLU A 60 -3.27 13.94 -15.45
N GLN A 61 -3.05 13.12 -16.47
CA GLN A 61 -2.44 11.81 -16.26
C GLN A 61 -1.02 12.00 -15.73
N PRO A 62 -0.60 11.25 -14.70
CA PRO A 62 0.77 11.32 -14.22
C PRO A 62 1.73 10.85 -15.33
N GLU A 63 2.87 11.53 -15.47
CA GLU A 63 3.95 11.09 -16.36
C GLU A 63 4.43 9.69 -15.95
N GLN A 64 4.75 8.84 -16.93
CA GLN A 64 5.30 7.51 -16.65
C GLN A 64 6.70 7.66 -16.04
N PRO A 65 7.03 6.88 -14.99
CA PRO A 65 8.37 6.88 -14.44
C PRO A 65 9.37 6.33 -15.46
N GLU A 66 10.57 6.91 -15.51
CA GLU A 66 11.68 6.36 -16.29
C GLU A 66 12.05 4.97 -15.77
N GLN A 67 12.42 4.05 -16.67
CA GLN A 67 12.87 2.72 -16.29
C GLN A 67 14.26 2.83 -15.63
N PRO A 68 14.51 2.09 -14.52
CA PRO A 68 15.82 2.06 -13.91
C PRO A 68 16.84 1.39 -14.85
N GLU A 69 18.08 1.87 -14.83
CA GLU A 69 19.20 1.20 -15.49
C GLU A 69 19.45 -0.18 -14.86
N GLN A 70 19.87 -1.15 -15.68
CA GLN A 70 20.23 -2.47 -15.17
C GLN A 70 21.53 -2.39 -14.38
N PRO A 71 21.64 -3.09 -13.24
CA PRO A 71 22.87 -3.16 -12.49
C PRO A 71 23.95 -3.90 -13.28
N GLU A 72 25.20 -3.47 -13.14
CA GLU A 72 26.35 -4.22 -13.65
C GLU A 72 26.47 -5.57 -12.94
N GLN A 73 26.92 -6.60 -13.67
CA GLN A 73 27.16 -7.92 -13.09
C GLN A 73 28.40 -7.87 -12.19
N PRO A 74 28.37 -8.55 -11.03
CA PRO A 74 29.55 -8.65 -10.17
C PRO A 74 30.66 -9.45 -10.84
N GLU A 75 31.92 -9.07 -10.58
CA GLU A 75 33.08 -9.86 -10.97
C GLU A 75 33.12 -11.20 -10.23
N GLN A 76 33.65 -12.23 -10.89
CA GLN A 76 33.82 -13.54 -10.26
C GLN A 76 34.96 -13.51 -9.23
N PRO A 77 34.79 -14.18 -8.07
CA PRO A 77 35.86 -14.27 -7.08
C PRO A 77 37.04 -15.10 -7.62
N GLU A 78 38.25 -14.72 -7.22
CA GLU A 78 39.46 -15.54 -7.46
C GLU A 78 39.39 -16.86 -6.68
N GLN A 79 39.96 -17.92 -7.26
CA GLN A 79 40.03 -19.21 -6.59
C GLN A 79 41.06 -19.19 -5.45
N PRO A 80 40.78 -19.87 -4.33
CA PRO A 80 41.73 -19.96 -3.22
C PRO A 80 42.96 -20.78 -3.61
N GLU A 81 44.13 -20.39 -3.09
CA GLU A 81 45.35 -21.19 -3.19
C GLU A 81 45.24 -22.50 -2.39
N GLN A 82 45.89 -23.56 -2.87
CA GLN A 82 45.90 -24.84 -2.17
C GLN A 82 46.79 -24.78 -0.92
N PRO A 83 46.38 -25.43 0.18
CA PRO A 83 47.20 -25.48 1.39
C PRO A 83 48.49 -26.30 1.16
N GLU A 84 49.58 -25.85 1.77
CA GLU A 84 50.83 -26.64 1.83
C GLU A 84 50.65 -27.88 2.70
N GLN A 85 51.30 -28.98 2.30
CA GLN A 85 51.25 -30.23 3.05
C GLN A 85 52.06 -30.13 4.35
N PRO A 86 51.58 -30.73 5.45
CA PRO A 86 52.31 -30.73 6.71
C PRO A 86 53.59 -31.57 6.60
N GLU A 87 54.67 -31.09 7.23
CA GLU A 87 55.90 -31.87 7.40
C GLU A 87 55.64 -33.09 8.31
N GLN A 88 56.24 -34.23 7.94
CA GLN A 88 56.10 -35.45 8.73
C GLN A 88 56.89 -35.34 10.05
N PRO A 89 56.36 -35.88 11.16
CA PRO A 89 57.07 -35.88 12.43
C PRO A 89 58.34 -36.75 12.36
N GLU A 90 59.45 -36.25 12.91
CA GLU A 90 60.66 -37.05 13.15
C GLU A 90 60.35 -38.18 14.13
N GLN A 91 60.77 -39.40 13.78
CA GLN A 91 60.62 -40.55 14.65
C GLN A 91 61.60 -40.47 15.82
N PRO A 92 61.18 -40.85 17.05
CA PRO A 92 62.08 -40.87 18.19
C PRO A 92 63.19 -41.91 18.00
N GLU A 93 64.43 -41.49 18.26
CA GLU A 93 65.59 -42.38 18.24
C GLU A 93 65.45 -43.47 19.32
N PRO A 94 65.82 -44.73 19.03
CA PRO A 94 65.78 -45.78 20.02
C PRO A 94 66.84 -45.55 21.10
N GLU A 95 66.42 -45.37 22.36
CA GLU A 95 67.32 -45.41 23.52
C GLU A 95 67.93 -46.81 23.65
N THR A 96 69.05 -47.01 22.95
CA THR A 96 70.00 -48.05 23.30
C THR A 96 70.81 -47.57 24.49
N SER A 97 70.66 -48.22 25.65
CA SER A 97 71.76 -48.77 26.45
C SER A 97 71.37 -48.90 27.92
N LYS A 98 71.20 -50.13 28.41
CA LYS A 98 72.25 -50.86 29.17
C LYS A 98 72.66 -50.19 30.49
N LYS A 99 72.13 -50.72 31.61
CA LYS A 99 72.87 -51.23 32.80
C LYS A 99 71.89 -51.28 33.98
N ALA A 100 71.49 -52.45 34.45
CA ALA A 100 72.27 -53.31 35.34
C ALA A 100 72.75 -52.58 36.60
N LYS A 101 71.99 -52.70 37.70
CA LYS A 101 72.57 -53.12 38.97
C LYS A 101 71.50 -53.73 39.88
N LYS A 102 71.85 -54.94 40.31
CA LYS A 102 71.33 -55.71 41.44
C LYS A 102 71.43 -54.94 42.74
#